data_AF-A0A1F8DZA7-F1
#
_entry.id   AF-A0A1F8DZA7-F1
#
_cell.length_a   1.000
_cell.length_b   1.000
_cell.length_c   1.000
_cell.angle_alpha   90.00
_cell.angle_beta   90.00
_cell.angle_gamma   90.00
#
_symmetry.space_group_name_H-M   'P 1'
#
loop_
_entity.id
_entity.type
_entity.pdbx_description
1 polymer ?
#
loop_
_entity_poly.entity_id
_entity_poly.type
_entity_poly.pdbx_seq_one_letter_code
_entity_poly.pdbx_strand_id
1 'polypeptide(L)' 'MSQVTISKQEYKQLKRQGAAYRKIAAKLFQSIVKDDIASVVRDFADTKLYSKGFLNDLENGLRKSSYGRA' A
#
# COMPACT_ATOMS: atom_id res chain seq x y z
N MET A 1 14.38 32.11 1.38
CA MET A 1 13.77 31.26 2.42
C MET A 1 13.52 32.14 3.64
N SER A 2 12.29 32.25 4.10
CA SER A 2 11.96 33.01 5.31
C SER A 2 12.38 32.22 6.56
N GLN A 3 13.10 32.87 7.47
CA GLN A 3 13.42 32.28 8.77
C GLN A 3 12.17 32.36 9.65
N VAL A 4 11.60 31.21 9.98
CA VAL A 4 10.44 31.11 10.86
C VAL A 4 10.92 30.65 12.24
N THR A 5 10.68 31.47 13.25
CA THR A 5 11.01 31.15 14.65
C THR A 5 9.73 30.75 15.38
N ILE A 6 9.75 29.58 16.02
CA ILE A 6 8.62 29.06 16.81
C ILE A 6 9.08 28.65 18.20
N SER A 7 8.12 28.52 19.12
CA SER A 7 8.41 28.05 20.46
C SER A 7 8.85 26.57 20.45
N LYS A 8 9.65 26.18 21.45
CA LYS A 8 10.10 24.77 21.59
C LYS A 8 8.91 23.81 21.77
N GLN A 9 7.84 24.25 22.43
CA GLN A 9 6.63 23.46 22.63
C GLN A 9 5.91 23.22 21.31
N GLU A 10 5.69 24.29 20.55
CA GLU A 10 5.07 24.24 19.23
C GLU A 10 5.88 23.37 18.26
N TYR A 11 7.21 23.50 18.25
CA TYR A 11 8.07 22.62 17.46
C TYR A 11 7.88 21.14 17.81
N LYS A 12 7.85 20.79 19.10
CA LYS A 12 7.65 19.40 19.54
C LYS A 12 6.28 18.87 19.10
N GLN A 13 5.24 19.70 19.18
CA GLN A 13 3.89 19.33 18.76
C GLN A 13 3.82 19.08 17.26
N LEU A 14 4.33 20.02 16.44
CA LEU A 14 4.38 19.89 14.99
C LEU A 14 5.22 18.68 14.55
N LYS A 15 6.35 18.43 15.20
CA LYS A 15 7.17 17.24 14.94
C LYS A 15 6.41 15.94 15.19
N ARG A 16 5.63 15.88 16.27
CA ARG A 16 4.79 14.71 16.62
C ARG A 16 3.68 14.51 15.60
N GLN A 17 2.97 15.58 15.25
CA GLN A 17 1.90 15.57 14.25
C GLN A 17 2.43 15.13 12.87
N GLY A 18 3.55 15.70 12.42
CA GLY A 18 4.17 15.31 11.15
C GLY A 18 4.63 13.85 11.12
N ALA A 19 5.13 13.32 12.24
CA ALA A 19 5.47 11.90 12.34
C ALA A 19 4.22 10.99 12.28
N ALA A 20 3.11 11.39 12.93
CA ALA A 20 1.85 10.68 12.86
C ALA A 20 1.27 10.67 11.45
N TYR A 21 1.23 11.85 10.79
CA TYR A 21 0.80 11.98 9.40
C TYR A 21 1.61 11.07 8.46
N ARG A 22 2.94 11.07 8.57
CA ARG A 22 3.79 10.19 7.75
C ARG A 22 3.49 8.70 7.97
N LYS A 23 3.25 8.28 9.22
CA LYS A 23 2.89 6.89 9.52
C LYS A 23 1.53 6.50 8.93
N ILE A 24 0.54 7.39 9.03
CA ILE A 24 -0.80 7.15 8.48
C ILE A 24 -0.75 7.13 6.96
N ALA A 25 -0.13 8.13 6.35
CA ALA A 25 0.02 8.22 4.90
C ALA A 25 0.74 6.97 4.34
N ALA A 26 1.83 6.53 4.96
CA ALA A 26 2.55 5.32 4.51
C ALA A 26 1.64 4.07 4.51
N LYS A 27 0.84 3.87 5.57
CA LYS A 27 -0.10 2.75 5.65
C LYS A 27 -1.28 2.89 4.68
N LEU A 28 -1.82 4.09 4.55
CA LEU A 28 -2.96 4.37 3.68
C LEU A 28 -2.57 4.18 2.21
N PHE A 29 -1.42 4.70 1.78
CA PHE A 29 -0.91 4.48 0.42
C PHE A 29 -0.58 3.01 0.18
N GLN A 30 0.00 2.28 1.14
CA GLN A 30 0.19 0.83 1.03
C GLN A 30 -1.13 0.07 0.88
N SER A 31 -2.21 0.56 1.49
CA SER A 31 -3.55 -0.04 1.40
C SER A 31 -4.28 0.31 0.10
N ILE A 32 -4.10 1.53 -0.42
CA ILE A 32 -4.77 2.02 -1.64
C ILE A 32 -4.08 1.48 -2.90
N VAL A 33 -2.77 1.22 -2.85
CA VAL A 33 -1.96 0.77 -4.01
C VAL A 33 -1.92 -0.76 -4.13
N LYS A 34 -2.72 -1.49 -3.35
CA LYS A 34 -2.92 -2.92 -3.62
C LYS A 34 -3.93 -3.08 -4.74
N ASP A 35 -3.48 -3.63 -5.86
CA ASP A 35 -4.38 -4.13 -6.90
C ASP A 35 -5.32 -5.18 -6.30
N ASP A 36 -6.54 -5.25 -6.81
CA ASP A 36 -7.42 -6.34 -6.45
C ASP A 36 -6.92 -7.66 -7.08
N ILE A 37 -7.31 -8.79 -6.48
CA ILE A 37 -6.86 -10.12 -6.94
C ILE A 37 -7.16 -10.35 -8.42
N ALA A 38 -8.31 -9.86 -8.93
CA ALA A 38 -8.67 -10.07 -10.32
C ALA A 38 -7.79 -9.26 -11.27
N SER A 39 -7.38 -8.05 -10.88
CA SER A 39 -6.41 -7.25 -11.63
C SER A 39 -5.04 -7.95 -11.69
N VAL A 40 -4.54 -8.48 -10.57
CA VAL A 40 -3.28 -9.25 -10.56
C VAL A 40 -3.36 -10.48 -11.47
N VAL A 41 -4.45 -11.26 -11.39
CA VAL A 41 -4.63 -12.45 -12.24
C VAL A 41 -4.71 -12.07 -13.72
N ARG A 42 -5.36 -10.94 -14.04
CA ARG A 42 -5.47 -10.41 -15.40
C ARG A 42 -4.10 -10.02 -15.96
N ASP A 43 -3.28 -9.33 -15.18
CA ASP A 43 -1.93 -8.93 -15.62
C ASP A 43 -1.08 -10.15 -16.00
N PHE A 44 -1.16 -11.23 -15.22
CA PHE A 44 -0.47 -12.48 -15.55
C PHE A 44 -1.08 -13.16 -16.79
N ALA A 45 -2.41 -13.16 -16.92
CA ALA A 45 -3.09 -13.73 -18.08
C ALA A 45 -2.71 -13.00 -19.39
N ASP A 46 -2.60 -11.67 -19.35
CA ASP A 46 -2.30 -10.83 -20.51
C ASP A 46 -0.89 -11.04 -21.06
N THR A 47 0.04 -11.53 -20.24
CA THR A 47 1.39 -11.94 -20.72
C THR A 47 1.34 -13.13 -21.68
N LYS A 48 0.28 -13.95 -21.65
CA LYS A 48 0.15 -15.21 -22.39
C LYS A 48 1.25 -16.24 -22.11
N LEU A 49 2.04 -16.06 -21.05
CA LEU A 49 3.13 -16.96 -20.66
C LEU A 49 2.68 -18.07 -19.71
N TYR A 50 1.51 -17.93 -19.10
CA TYR A 50 1.04 -18.81 -18.03
C TYR A 50 -0.16 -19.64 -18.45
N SER A 51 -0.20 -20.89 -17.97
CA SER A 51 -1.30 -21.80 -18.23
C SER A 51 -2.55 -21.42 -17.43
N LYS A 52 -3.73 -21.83 -17.91
CA LYS A 52 -4.99 -21.63 -17.17
C LYS A 52 -4.96 -22.25 -15.77
N GLY A 53 -4.29 -23.40 -15.62
CA GLY A 53 -4.11 -24.06 -14.32
C GLY A 53 -3.33 -23.19 -13.34
N PHE A 54 -2.20 -22.65 -13.80
CA PHE A 54 -1.39 -21.71 -12.99
C PHE A 54 -2.19 -20.48 -12.57
N LEU A 55 -2.95 -19.87 -13.49
CA LEU A 55 -3.77 -18.68 -13.17
C LEU A 55 -4.83 -18.98 -12.11
N ASN A 56 -5.45 -20.16 -12.15
CA ASN A 56 -6.41 -20.61 -11.13
C ASN A 56 -5.73 -20.85 -9.78
N ASP A 57 -4.56 -21.48 -9.76
CA ASP A 57 -3.79 -21.70 -8.53
C ASP A 57 -3.32 -20.37 -7.93
N LEU A 58 -2.91 -19.42 -8.77
CA LEU A 58 -2.55 -18.06 -8.38
C LEU A 58 -3.72 -17.35 -7.70
N GLU A 59 -4.90 -17.32 -8.34
CA GLU A 59 -6.09 -16.69 -7.76
C GLU A 59 -6.45 -17.31 -6.41
N ASN A 60 -6.49 -18.65 -6.34
CA ASN A 60 -6.81 -19.38 -5.12
C ASN A 60 -5.79 -19.14 -4.00
N GLY A 61 -4.50 -19.09 -4.34
CA GLY A 61 -3.42 -18.77 -3.41
C GLY A 61 -3.55 -17.35 -2.86
N LEU A 62 -3.78 -16.37 -3.73
CA LEU A 62 -3.96 -14.97 -3.35
C LEU A 62 -5.15 -14.78 -2.40
N ARG A 63 -6.30 -15.42 -2.69
CA ARG A 63 -7.50 -15.38 -1.84
C ARG A 63 -7.27 -15.94 -0.43
N LYS A 64 -6.43 -16.97 -0.30
CA LYS A 64 -6.14 -17.63 1.00
C LYS A 64 -5.00 -16.94 1.79
N SER A 65 -4.16 -16.19 1.09
CA SER A 65 -3.02 -15.49 1.68
C SER A 65 -3.42 -14.25 2.50
N SER A 66 -2.44 -13.59 3.12
CA SER A 66 -2.62 -12.27 3.73
C SER A 66 -2.85 -11.16 2.69
N TYR A 67 -2.67 -11.45 1.40
CA TYR A 67 -2.98 -10.53 0.32
C TYR A 67 -4.48 -10.25 0.23
N GLY A 68 -5.30 -11.32 0.18
CA GLY A 68 -6.77 -11.25 0.09
C GLY A 68 -7.52 -11.03 1.41
N ARG A 69 -6.82 -10.96 2.55
CA ARG A 69 -7.40 -10.66 3.87
C ARG A 69 -7.36 -9.17 4.25
N ALA A 70 -6.88 -8.32 3.34
CA ALA A 70 -6.78 -6.87 3.55
C ALA A 70 -8.09 -6.19 3.16
#